data_AF-A0AAP6EL30-F1
#
_entry.id   AF-A0AAP6EL30-F1
#
_cell.length_a   1.000
_cell.length_b   1.000
_cell.length_c   1.000
_cell.angle_alpha   90.00
_cell.angle_beta   90.00
_cell.angle_gamma   90.00
#
_symmetry.space_group_name_H-M   'P 1'
#
loop_
_entity.id
_entity.type
_entity.pdbx_description
1 polymer ?
#
loop_
_entity_poly.entity_id
_entity_poly.type
_entity_poly.pdbx_seq_one_letter_code
_entity_poly.pdbx_strand_id
1 'polypeptide(L)'
;MSDSILVRISLVDRDDRIGQQEQQVLVQVQVPGVARVGWRLPIRMHASLVLSPWEDALRDVFLYSDRRFLPEPDAQVRAARERVRGWLAEPENKVAMHAAWVSDRILRDPITRRLHEQVIVRDAEIQQLRAEVGSEHLAYERLRVALESPRRDRRVLRARVAELEGTLRQIRYLHTDSPMGPCPVCIDADALGRGKDYTVPWPCPTAQLTGAEEFVPDGITRRLAPTQTLQPEPEAPALIIHRAQWDSMPLGLYSTPDAARAHCEDHARRDLPTAAAIDWVTDPEDGVAELHATVDGEQGPTGYTVVPLEVTSEYDEEADE
;
A
#
# COMPACT_ATOMS: atom_id res chain seq x y z
N MET A 1 -50.18 -10.65 6.05
CA MET A 1 -49.27 -11.40 5.16
C MET A 1 -47.90 -10.75 5.32
N SER A 2 -46.79 -11.50 5.31
CA SER A 2 -45.46 -10.87 5.39
C SER A 2 -45.23 -10.02 4.14
N ASP A 3 -44.81 -8.77 4.35
CA ASP A 3 -44.48 -7.81 3.28
C ASP A 3 -43.09 -8.07 2.67
N SER A 4 -42.42 -9.16 3.07
CA SER A 4 -41.12 -9.56 2.56
C SER A 4 -41.22 -10.62 1.48
N ILE A 5 -40.28 -10.58 0.54
CA ILE A 5 -40.04 -11.65 -0.43
C ILE A 5 -39.58 -12.90 0.33
N LEU A 6 -40.19 -14.04 0.03
CA LEU A 6 -39.77 -15.34 0.58
C LEU A 6 -39.32 -16.23 -0.57
N VAL A 7 -38.09 -16.71 -0.48
CA VAL A 7 -37.52 -17.73 -1.35
C VAL A 7 -37.09 -18.89 -0.49
N ARG A 8 -37.52 -20.09 -0.84
CA ARG A 8 -37.21 -21.29 -0.06
C ARG A 8 -36.92 -22.46 -0.97
N ILE A 9 -35.84 -23.15 -0.67
CA ILE A 9 -35.53 -24.47 -1.24
C ILE A 9 -35.57 -25.46 -0.08
N SER A 10 -36.41 -26.48 -0.20
CA SER A 10 -36.56 -27.51 0.82
C SER A 10 -36.62 -28.89 0.18
N LEU A 11 -36.04 -29.88 0.84
CA LEU A 11 -36.30 -31.29 0.52
C LEU A 11 -37.64 -31.69 1.11
N VAL A 12 -38.48 -32.33 0.31
CA VAL A 12 -39.78 -32.88 0.74
C VAL A 12 -39.87 -34.32 0.27
N ASP A 13 -40.37 -35.19 1.14
CA ASP A 13 -40.63 -36.57 0.77
C ASP A 13 -41.85 -36.60 -0.16
N ARG A 14 -41.69 -37.28 -1.30
CA ARG A 14 -42.81 -37.55 -2.20
C ARG A 14 -43.55 -38.76 -1.69
N ASP A 15 -44.80 -38.55 -1.33
CA ASP A 15 -45.71 -39.63 -0.99
C ASP A 15 -46.23 -40.26 -2.30
N ASP A 16 -45.42 -41.12 -2.92
CA ASP A 16 -45.88 -41.93 -4.03
C ASP A 16 -46.68 -43.11 -3.47
N ARG A 17 -47.93 -43.24 -3.93
CA ARG A 17 -48.89 -44.30 -3.55
C ARG A 17 -48.39 -45.74 -3.78
N ILE A 18 -47.17 -45.92 -4.31
CA ILE A 18 -46.54 -47.20 -4.67
C ILE A 18 -45.44 -47.58 -3.66
N GLY A 19 -45.22 -46.80 -2.59
CA GLY A 19 -44.35 -47.19 -1.47
C GLY A 19 -42.85 -46.95 -1.67
N GLN A 20 -42.44 -46.29 -2.75
CA GLN A 20 -41.09 -45.74 -2.88
C GLN A 20 -41.10 -44.27 -2.49
N GLN A 21 -40.46 -43.94 -1.36
CA GLN A 21 -40.23 -42.55 -0.96
C GLN A 21 -39.10 -41.97 -1.81
N GLU A 22 -39.46 -41.24 -2.88
CA GLU A 22 -38.49 -40.42 -3.61
C GLU A 22 -38.42 -39.03 -2.99
N GLN A 23 -37.24 -38.57 -2.61
CA GLN A 23 -37.06 -37.17 -2.20
C GLN A 23 -37.22 -36.24 -3.40
N GLN A 24 -37.90 -35.12 -3.20
CA GLN A 24 -38.04 -34.05 -4.18
C GLN A 24 -37.55 -32.73 -3.61
N VAL A 25 -37.08 -31.85 -4.49
CA VAL A 25 -36.77 -30.46 -4.14
C VAL A 25 -38.01 -29.63 -4.38
N LEU A 26 -38.52 -29.01 -3.33
CA LEU A 26 -39.56 -28.01 -3.39
C LEU A 26 -38.92 -26.62 -3.37
N VAL A 27 -39.05 -25.89 -4.47
CA VAL A 27 -38.70 -24.48 -4.56
C VAL A 27 -39.97 -23.67 -4.38
N GLN A 28 -40.06 -22.82 -3.35
CA GLN A 28 -41.18 -21.91 -3.11
C GLN A 28 -40.71 -20.48 -3.26
N VAL A 29 -41.47 -19.68 -4.00
CA VAL A 29 -41.24 -18.25 -4.17
C VAL A 29 -42.53 -17.50 -3.88
N GLN A 30 -42.46 -16.51 -3.01
CA GLN A 30 -43.55 -15.60 -2.71
C GLN A 30 -43.03 -14.17 -2.84
N VAL A 31 -43.61 -13.44 -3.77
CA VAL A 31 -43.32 -12.02 -4.00
C VAL A 31 -44.59 -11.23 -3.65
N PRO A 32 -44.57 -10.37 -2.62
CA PRO A 32 -45.70 -9.54 -2.22
C PRO A 32 -46.25 -8.74 -3.41
N GLY A 33 -47.58 -8.74 -3.58
CA GLY A 33 -48.25 -8.04 -4.68
C GLY A 33 -48.13 -8.70 -6.06
N VAL A 34 -47.27 -9.70 -6.24
CA VAL A 34 -47.05 -10.37 -7.54
C VAL A 34 -47.71 -11.74 -7.56
N ALA A 35 -47.17 -12.72 -6.82
CA ALA A 35 -47.68 -14.09 -6.77
C ALA A 35 -46.95 -14.94 -5.72
N ARG A 36 -47.57 -16.07 -5.36
CA ARG A 36 -46.94 -17.18 -4.64
C ARG A 36 -46.96 -18.42 -5.53
N VAL A 37 -45.79 -19.01 -5.74
CA VAL A 37 -45.59 -20.12 -6.67
C VAL A 37 -44.64 -21.16 -6.06
N GLY A 38 -44.75 -22.40 -6.55
CA GLY A 38 -43.84 -23.46 -6.17
C GLY A 38 -43.53 -24.40 -7.32
N TRP A 39 -42.36 -25.03 -7.27
CA TRP A 39 -41.89 -26.04 -8.21
C TRP A 39 -41.42 -27.27 -7.46
N ARG A 40 -41.83 -28.44 -7.92
CA ARG A 40 -41.31 -29.73 -7.47
C ARG A 40 -40.33 -30.25 -8.50
N LEU A 41 -39.08 -30.43 -8.09
CA LEU A 41 -37.96 -30.78 -8.93
C LEU A 41 -37.33 -32.09 -8.42
N PRO A 42 -36.58 -32.83 -9.27
CA PRO A 42 -35.93 -34.06 -8.86
C PRO A 42 -34.77 -33.75 -7.90
N ILE A 43 -34.50 -34.66 -6.95
CA ILE A 43 -33.44 -34.50 -5.95
C ILE A 43 -32.07 -34.13 -6.52
N ARG A 44 -31.73 -34.65 -7.71
CA ARG A 44 -30.44 -34.36 -8.37
C ARG A 44 -30.21 -32.88 -8.69
N MET A 45 -31.26 -32.05 -8.72
CA MET A 45 -31.13 -30.61 -8.92
C MET A 45 -30.79 -29.87 -7.63
N HIS A 46 -30.93 -30.50 -6.45
CA HIS A 46 -30.75 -29.83 -5.16
C HIS A 46 -29.39 -29.16 -5.04
N ALA A 47 -28.30 -29.89 -5.32
CA ALA A 47 -26.95 -29.38 -5.19
C ALA A 47 -26.71 -28.15 -6.10
N SER A 48 -27.13 -28.24 -7.37
CA SER A 48 -27.03 -27.12 -8.31
C SER A 48 -27.85 -25.91 -7.84
N LEU A 49 -29.08 -26.11 -7.36
CA LEU A 49 -29.94 -25.01 -6.91
C LEU A 49 -29.46 -24.32 -5.63
N VAL A 50 -28.79 -25.06 -4.74
CA VAL A 50 -28.25 -24.51 -3.48
C VAL A 50 -26.92 -23.78 -3.70
N LEU A 51 -26.11 -24.23 -4.66
CA LEU A 51 -24.77 -23.70 -4.89
C LEU A 51 -24.73 -22.61 -5.96
N SER A 52 -25.69 -22.56 -6.88
CA SER A 52 -25.72 -21.57 -7.95
C SER A 52 -26.23 -20.22 -7.46
N PRO A 53 -25.78 -19.11 -8.09
CA PRO A 53 -26.47 -17.83 -7.97
C PRO A 53 -27.96 -18.01 -8.22
N TRP A 54 -28.79 -17.29 -7.47
CA TRP A 54 -30.23 -17.50 -7.50
C TRP A 54 -30.85 -17.29 -8.90
N GLU A 55 -30.28 -16.39 -9.70
CA GLU A 55 -30.70 -16.17 -11.09
C GLU A 55 -30.51 -17.40 -11.97
N ASP A 56 -29.41 -18.14 -11.79
CA ASP A 56 -29.13 -19.36 -12.52
C ASP A 56 -29.98 -20.52 -11.99
N ALA A 57 -30.15 -20.59 -10.67
CA ALA A 57 -31.05 -21.57 -10.06
C ALA A 57 -32.49 -21.45 -10.60
N LEU A 58 -33.02 -20.22 -10.70
CA LEU A 58 -34.35 -20.00 -11.29
C LEU A 58 -34.40 -20.27 -12.78
N ARG A 59 -33.32 -19.98 -13.52
CA ARG A 59 -33.23 -20.34 -14.94
C ARG A 59 -33.33 -21.85 -15.11
N ASP A 60 -32.65 -22.63 -14.29
CA ASP A 60 -32.74 -24.08 -14.31
C ASP A 60 -34.12 -24.60 -13.88
N VAL A 61 -34.74 -23.96 -12.89
CA VAL A 61 -36.15 -24.25 -12.50
C VAL A 61 -37.09 -24.01 -13.68
N PHE A 62 -36.94 -22.88 -14.39
CA PHE A 62 -37.76 -22.52 -15.54
C PHE A 62 -37.51 -23.44 -16.73
N LEU A 63 -36.25 -23.69 -17.09
CA LEU A 63 -35.89 -24.61 -18.16
C LEU A 63 -36.43 -26.01 -17.88
N TYR A 64 -36.33 -26.47 -16.64
CA TYR A 64 -36.90 -27.75 -16.25
C TYR A 64 -38.43 -27.71 -16.32
N SER A 65 -39.09 -26.66 -15.84
CA SER A 65 -40.55 -26.56 -15.88
C SER A 65 -41.09 -26.48 -17.30
N ASP A 66 -40.35 -25.87 -18.21
CA ASP A 66 -40.75 -25.67 -19.60
C ASP A 66 -40.46 -26.92 -20.46
N ARG A 67 -39.45 -27.73 -20.09
CA ARG A 67 -39.04 -28.93 -20.85
C ARG A 67 -39.78 -30.22 -20.46
N ARG A 68 -40.55 -30.27 -19.37
CA ARG A 68 -40.96 -31.56 -18.76
C ARG A 68 -42.46 -31.87 -18.71
N PHE A 69 -42.72 -33.11 -19.10
CA PHE A 69 -43.81 -34.09 -18.97
C PHE A 69 -44.58 -34.17 -17.62
N LEU A 70 -44.73 -33.08 -16.87
CA LEU A 70 -45.68 -33.06 -15.76
C LEU A 70 -47.09 -32.79 -16.31
N PRO A 71 -48.16 -33.24 -15.63
CA PRO A 71 -49.51 -32.81 -15.94
C PRO A 71 -49.54 -31.29 -16.02
N GLU A 72 -50.20 -30.77 -17.06
CA GLU A 72 -50.24 -29.34 -17.31
C GLU A 72 -50.76 -28.65 -16.03
N PRO A 73 -49.99 -27.72 -15.44
CA PRO A 73 -50.46 -27.03 -14.24
C PRO A 73 -51.73 -26.26 -14.59
N ASP A 74 -52.61 -26.14 -13.60
CA ASP A 74 -53.80 -25.29 -13.69
C ASP A 74 -53.42 -23.90 -14.23
N ALA A 75 -54.29 -23.34 -15.07
CA ALA A 75 -54.12 -22.04 -15.71
C ALA A 75 -53.73 -20.96 -14.69
N GLN A 76 -54.27 -21.03 -13.46
CA GLN A 76 -53.92 -20.10 -12.39
C GLN A 76 -52.45 -20.21 -11.96
N VAL A 77 -51.91 -21.43 -11.79
CA VAL A 77 -50.52 -21.66 -11.40
C VAL A 77 -49.58 -21.19 -12.51
N ARG A 78 -49.96 -21.42 -13.77
CA ARG A 78 -49.20 -20.95 -14.94
C ARG A 78 -49.13 -19.43 -14.99
N ALA A 79 -50.27 -18.75 -14.86
CA ALA A 79 -50.34 -17.29 -14.82
C ALA A 79 -49.55 -16.72 -13.63
N ALA A 80 -49.59 -17.37 -12.47
CA ALA A 80 -48.79 -16.97 -11.31
C ALA A 80 -47.28 -17.08 -11.58
N ARG A 81 -46.81 -18.16 -12.21
CA ARG A 81 -45.40 -18.34 -12.59
C ARG A 81 -44.95 -17.30 -13.62
N GLU A 82 -45.79 -17.01 -14.61
CA GLU A 82 -45.47 -16.00 -15.63
C GLU A 82 -45.39 -14.59 -15.03
N ARG A 83 -46.24 -14.26 -14.05
CA ARG A 83 -46.10 -13.00 -13.30
C ARG A 83 -44.79 -12.90 -12.54
N VAL A 84 -44.34 -13.98 -11.87
CA VAL A 84 -43.02 -13.99 -11.22
C VAL A 84 -41.89 -13.85 -12.23
N ARG A 85 -42.00 -14.52 -13.40
CA ARG A 85 -41.01 -14.41 -14.48
C ARG A 85 -40.94 -12.99 -15.04
N GLY A 86 -42.09 -12.35 -15.32
CA GLY A 86 -42.16 -10.97 -15.75
C GLY A 86 -41.61 -9.99 -14.71
N TRP A 87 -41.91 -10.21 -13.43
CA TRP A 87 -41.34 -9.41 -12.35
C TRP A 87 -39.81 -9.53 -12.26
N LEU A 88 -39.27 -10.75 -12.44
CA LEU A 88 -37.82 -11.00 -12.48
C LEU A 88 -37.11 -10.50 -13.75
N ALA A 89 -37.83 -9.94 -14.73
CA ALA A 89 -37.20 -9.35 -15.90
C ALA A 89 -36.37 -8.10 -15.53
N GLU A 90 -36.81 -7.36 -14.50
CA GLU A 90 -36.12 -6.18 -14.01
C GLU A 90 -34.88 -6.55 -13.16
N PRO A 91 -33.69 -5.97 -13.42
CA PRO A 91 -32.47 -6.29 -12.68
C PRO A 91 -32.57 -6.07 -11.16
N GLU A 92 -33.23 -5.00 -10.73
CA GLU A 92 -33.41 -4.66 -9.30
C GLU A 92 -34.17 -5.77 -8.56
N ASN A 93 -35.18 -6.35 -9.22
CA ASN A 93 -36.00 -7.43 -8.66
C ASN A 93 -35.18 -8.73 -8.48
N LYS A 94 -34.19 -8.97 -9.36
CA LYS A 94 -33.28 -10.11 -9.22
C LYS A 94 -32.38 -9.95 -8.00
N VAL A 95 -31.84 -8.75 -7.78
CA VAL A 95 -31.02 -8.43 -6.59
C VAL A 95 -31.85 -8.59 -5.32
N ALA A 96 -33.07 -8.04 -5.29
CA ALA A 96 -33.97 -8.17 -4.14
C ALA A 96 -34.33 -9.64 -3.84
N MET A 97 -34.58 -10.44 -4.89
CA MET A 97 -34.85 -11.86 -4.75
C MET A 97 -33.63 -12.65 -4.22
N HIS A 98 -32.43 -12.33 -4.71
CA HIS A 98 -31.20 -12.95 -4.23
C HIS A 98 -30.95 -12.62 -2.76
N ALA A 99 -31.13 -11.36 -2.35
CA ALA A 99 -31.02 -10.94 -0.95
C ALA A 99 -32.02 -11.67 -0.04
N ALA A 100 -33.26 -11.89 -0.51
CA ALA A 100 -34.27 -12.65 0.21
C ALA A 100 -33.89 -14.14 0.36
N TRP A 101 -33.32 -14.75 -0.68
CA TRP A 101 -32.81 -16.11 -0.63
C TRP A 101 -31.64 -16.26 0.35
N VAL A 102 -30.65 -15.37 0.30
CA VAL A 102 -29.53 -15.34 1.26
C VAL A 102 -30.05 -15.20 2.69
N SER A 103 -31.04 -14.33 2.90
CA SER A 103 -31.67 -14.13 4.21
C SER A 103 -32.38 -15.39 4.75
N ASP A 104 -33.18 -16.09 3.92
CA ASP A 104 -33.81 -17.36 4.33
C ASP A 104 -32.74 -18.43 4.65
N ARG A 105 -31.62 -18.46 3.91
CA ARG A 105 -30.49 -19.37 4.20
C ARG A 105 -29.81 -19.08 5.53
N ILE A 106 -29.48 -17.81 5.80
CA ILE A 106 -28.88 -17.38 7.08
C ILE A 106 -29.77 -17.76 8.27
N LEU A 107 -31.09 -17.62 8.10
CA LEU A 107 -32.04 -17.97 9.15
C LEU A 107 -32.09 -19.48 9.41
N ARG A 108 -32.00 -20.32 8.37
CA ARG A 108 -32.21 -21.76 8.45
C ARG A 108 -30.96 -22.59 8.75
N ASP A 109 -29.83 -22.21 8.17
CA ASP A 109 -28.60 -22.98 8.23
C ASP A 109 -27.64 -22.34 9.25
N PRO A 110 -27.35 -23.02 10.39
CA PRO A 110 -26.46 -22.48 11.41
C PRO A 110 -25.02 -22.28 10.89
N ILE A 111 -24.58 -23.07 9.90
CA ILE A 111 -23.25 -22.90 9.29
C ILE A 111 -23.25 -21.63 8.45
N THR A 112 -24.25 -21.44 7.58
CA THR A 112 -24.39 -20.21 6.79
C THR A 112 -24.49 -18.98 7.69
N ARG A 113 -25.22 -19.06 8.82
CA ARG A 113 -25.31 -17.97 9.79
C ARG A 113 -23.95 -17.60 10.38
N ARG A 114 -23.19 -18.59 10.86
CA ARG A 114 -21.85 -18.39 11.42
C ARG A 114 -20.89 -17.79 10.40
N LEU A 115 -20.92 -18.28 9.15
CA LEU A 115 -20.11 -17.73 8.06
C LEU A 115 -20.50 -16.28 7.76
N HIS A 116 -21.79 -15.95 7.76
CA HIS A 116 -22.25 -14.58 7.55
C HIS A 116 -21.81 -13.64 8.68
N GLU A 117 -21.90 -14.07 9.94
CA GLU A 117 -21.36 -13.33 11.08
C GLU A 117 -19.83 -13.10 10.93
N GLN A 118 -19.08 -14.11 10.47
CA GLN A 118 -17.66 -13.96 10.19
C GLN A 118 -17.38 -12.97 9.06
N VAL A 119 -18.18 -12.98 7.98
CA VAL A 119 -18.06 -12.01 6.88
C VAL A 119 -18.32 -10.59 7.40
N ILE A 120 -19.34 -10.38 8.22
CA ILE A 120 -19.61 -9.06 8.83
C ILE A 120 -18.41 -8.57 9.65
N VAL A 121 -17.82 -9.44 10.48
CA VAL A 121 -16.64 -9.10 11.29
C VAL A 121 -15.44 -8.76 10.39
N ARG A 122 -15.20 -9.54 9.33
CA ARG A 122 -14.09 -9.31 8.39
C ARG A 122 -14.30 -8.05 7.55
N ASP A 123 -15.53 -7.74 7.15
CA ASP A 123 -15.83 -6.50 6.45
C ASP A 123 -15.58 -5.29 7.34
N ALA A 124 -15.93 -5.36 8.63
CA ALA A 124 -15.61 -4.31 9.60
C ALA A 124 -14.09 -4.12 9.76
N GLU A 125 -13.33 -5.21 9.88
CA GLU A 125 -11.86 -5.19 9.93
C GLU A 125 -11.24 -4.59 8.65
N ILE A 126 -11.75 -4.98 7.46
CA ILE A 126 -11.32 -4.40 6.18
C ILE A 126 -11.58 -2.89 6.13
N GLN A 127 -12.74 -2.43 6.60
CA GLN A 127 -13.05 -1.00 6.64
C GLN A 127 -12.14 -0.24 7.62
N GLN A 128 -11.83 -0.84 8.77
CA GLN A 128 -10.87 -0.28 9.72
C GLN A 128 -9.47 -0.15 9.10
N LEU A 129 -8.95 -1.22 8.50
CA LEU A 129 -7.64 -1.22 7.84
C LEU A 129 -7.58 -0.20 6.69
N ARG A 130 -8.66 -0.05 5.92
CA ARG A 130 -8.74 1.00 4.88
C ARG A 130 -8.67 2.40 5.46
N ALA A 131 -9.30 2.65 6.61
CA ALA A 131 -9.22 3.94 7.29
C ALA A 131 -7.80 4.20 7.84
N GLU A 132 -7.15 3.18 8.40
CA GLU A 132 -5.77 3.26 8.89
C GLU A 132 -4.79 3.60 7.75
N VAL A 133 -4.83 2.85 6.64
CA VAL A 133 -4.01 3.12 5.44
C VAL A 133 -4.27 4.53 4.88
N GLY A 134 -5.54 4.96 4.85
CA GLY A 134 -5.89 6.32 4.43
C GLY A 134 -5.28 7.40 5.34
N SER A 135 -5.23 7.15 6.66
CA SER A 135 -4.62 8.07 7.63
C SER A 135 -3.10 8.13 7.51
N GLU A 136 -2.44 7.00 7.27
CA GLU A 136 -0.99 6.93 7.05
C GLU A 136 -0.60 7.63 5.75
N HIS A 137 -1.38 7.46 4.68
CA HIS A 137 -1.15 8.15 3.42
C HIS A 137 -1.21 9.68 3.60
N LEU A 138 -2.17 10.19 4.37
CA LEU A 138 -2.25 11.61 4.70
C LEU A 138 -1.06 12.09 5.56
N ALA A 139 -0.58 11.26 6.49
CA ALA A 139 0.59 11.58 7.30
C ALA A 139 1.87 11.64 6.43
N TYR A 140 2.04 10.68 5.53
CA TYR A 140 3.13 10.66 4.56
C TYR A 140 3.12 11.91 3.66
N GLU A 141 1.95 12.29 3.15
CA GLU A 141 1.81 13.50 2.33
C GLU A 141 2.16 14.79 3.08
N ARG A 142 1.77 14.89 4.36
CA ARG A 142 2.19 16.01 5.22
C ARG A 142 3.70 16.04 5.40
N LEU A 143 4.33 14.89 5.66
CA LEU A 143 5.78 14.80 5.80
C LEU A 143 6.49 15.18 4.50
N ARG A 144 5.99 14.71 3.35
CA ARG A 144 6.51 15.04 2.02
C ARG A 144 6.51 16.55 1.79
N VAL A 145 5.38 17.22 2.04
CA VAL A 145 5.27 18.67 1.91
C VAL A 145 6.20 19.39 2.90
N ALA A 146 6.28 18.92 4.14
CA ALA A 146 7.16 19.48 5.16
C ALA A 146 8.65 19.37 4.78
N LEU A 147 9.06 18.29 4.09
CA LEU A 147 10.43 18.10 3.59
C LEU A 147 10.74 18.92 2.33
N GLU A 148 9.73 19.23 1.52
CA GLU A 148 9.90 20.09 0.35
C GLU A 148 10.13 21.57 0.71
N SER A 149 9.53 22.08 1.79
CA SER A 149 9.65 23.49 2.17
C SER A 149 11.11 23.90 2.44
N PRO A 150 11.88 23.22 3.31
CA PRO A 150 13.29 23.56 3.55
C PRO A 150 14.16 23.41 2.30
N ARG A 151 13.82 22.49 1.38
CA ARG A 151 14.52 22.35 0.10
C ARG A 151 14.31 23.57 -0.79
N ARG A 152 13.10 24.12 -0.82
CA ARG A 152 12.81 25.38 -1.53
C ARG A 152 13.53 26.54 -0.87
N ASP A 153 13.47 26.66 0.46
CA ASP A 153 14.15 27.72 1.21
C ASP A 153 15.66 27.67 1.00
N ARG A 154 16.28 26.48 1.04
CA ARG A 154 17.70 26.30 0.75
C ARG A 154 18.07 26.71 -0.67
N ARG A 155 17.21 26.45 -1.67
CA ARG A 155 17.42 26.92 -3.06
C ARG A 155 17.36 28.44 -3.14
N VAL A 156 16.38 29.07 -2.48
CA VAL A 156 16.25 30.54 -2.43
C VAL A 156 17.48 31.17 -1.76
N LEU A 157 17.90 30.63 -0.61
CA LEU A 157 19.09 31.11 0.09
C LEU A 157 20.36 30.95 -0.74
N ARG A 158 20.55 29.81 -1.41
CA ARG A 158 21.69 29.60 -2.32
C ARG A 158 21.70 30.59 -3.48
N ALA A 159 20.53 30.84 -4.09
CA ALA A 159 20.41 31.84 -5.15
C ALA A 159 20.77 33.25 -4.65
N ARG A 160 20.31 33.61 -3.44
CA ARG A 160 20.62 34.90 -2.82
C ARG A 160 22.10 35.05 -2.49
N VAL A 161 22.75 34.00 -1.96
CA VAL A 161 24.19 33.99 -1.72
C VAL A 161 24.95 34.20 -3.03
N ALA A 162 24.60 33.48 -4.09
CA ALA A 162 25.23 33.63 -5.41
C ALA A 162 25.08 35.05 -6.00
N GLU A 163 23.90 35.68 -5.82
CA GLU A 163 23.66 37.07 -6.22
C GLU A 163 24.55 38.06 -5.44
N LEU A 164 24.65 37.89 -4.12
CA LEU A 164 25.50 38.71 -3.26
C LEU A 164 26.98 38.54 -3.60
N GLU A 165 27.44 37.31 -3.83
CA GLU A 165 28.80 37.03 -4.29
C GLU A 165 29.08 37.66 -5.66
N GLY A 166 28.11 37.62 -6.58
CA GLY A 166 28.20 38.29 -7.88
C GLY A 166 28.37 39.80 -7.73
N THR A 167 27.60 40.41 -6.83
CA THR A 167 27.66 41.84 -6.51
C THR A 167 29.01 42.21 -5.91
N LEU A 168 29.51 41.41 -4.95
CA LEU A 168 30.83 41.61 -4.34
C LEU A 168 31.96 41.52 -5.37
N ARG A 169 31.91 40.55 -6.30
CA ARG A 169 32.86 40.45 -7.41
C ARG A 169 32.83 41.69 -8.29
N GLN A 170 31.66 42.21 -8.62
CA GLN A 170 31.52 43.44 -9.42
C GLN A 170 32.08 44.67 -8.70
N ILE A 171 31.83 44.81 -7.38
CA ILE A 171 32.40 45.88 -6.57
C ILE A 171 33.93 45.79 -6.57
N ARG A 172 34.49 44.60 -6.33
CA ARG A 172 35.94 44.36 -6.33
C ARG A 172 36.56 44.67 -7.69
N TYR A 173 35.92 44.25 -8.78
CA TYR A 173 36.36 44.56 -10.14
C TYR A 173 36.43 46.07 -10.39
N LEU A 174 35.42 46.84 -9.93
CA LEU A 174 35.40 48.29 -10.10
C LEU A 174 36.43 49.03 -9.23
N HIS A 175 36.81 48.49 -8.08
CA HIS A 175 37.63 49.20 -7.08
C HIS A 175 39.10 48.76 -7.04
N THR A 176 39.35 47.46 -7.13
CA THR A 176 40.67 46.85 -6.94
C THR A 176 41.26 46.38 -8.26
N ASP A 177 40.47 45.68 -9.08
CA ASP A 177 40.95 45.00 -10.29
C ASP A 177 40.68 45.80 -11.58
N SER A 178 40.32 47.08 -11.44
CA SER A 178 39.98 47.93 -12.58
C SER A 178 41.21 48.17 -13.46
N PRO A 179 41.11 47.96 -14.80
CA PRO A 179 42.22 48.22 -15.71
C PRO A 179 42.61 49.71 -15.78
N MET A 180 41.77 50.60 -15.25
CA MET A 180 42.05 52.04 -15.13
C MET A 180 42.86 52.39 -13.86
N GLY A 181 43.33 51.38 -13.12
CA GLY A 181 43.99 51.54 -11.82
C GLY A 181 42.99 51.52 -10.66
N PRO A 182 43.47 51.41 -9.40
CA PRO A 182 42.61 51.42 -8.24
C PRO A 182 41.81 52.74 -8.21
N CYS A 183 40.56 52.69 -7.77
CA CYS A 183 39.72 53.88 -7.68
C CYS A 183 40.51 55.02 -7.00
N PRO A 184 40.63 56.22 -7.61
CA PRO A 184 41.48 57.29 -7.09
C PRO A 184 41.03 57.80 -5.70
N VAL A 185 39.80 57.49 -5.30
CA VAL A 185 39.26 57.77 -3.96
C VAL A 185 39.61 56.66 -2.94
N CYS A 186 40.09 55.51 -3.42
CA CYS A 186 40.48 54.35 -2.62
C CYS A 186 42.00 54.21 -2.46
N ILE A 187 42.76 55.11 -3.07
CA ILE A 187 44.21 55.19 -2.92
C ILE A 187 44.49 56.31 -1.91
N ASP A 188 45.07 55.95 -0.77
CA ASP A 188 45.73 56.94 0.08
C ASP A 188 47.03 57.35 -0.61
N ALA A 189 47.00 58.51 -1.30
CA ALA A 189 48.14 59.03 -2.05
C ALA A 189 49.38 59.23 -1.17
N ASP A 190 49.19 59.55 0.11
CA ASP A 190 50.29 59.70 1.07
C ASP A 190 50.85 58.34 1.50
N ALA A 191 50.00 57.31 1.64
CA ALA A 191 50.47 55.94 1.87
C ALA A 191 51.22 55.36 0.67
N LEU A 192 50.73 55.62 -0.56
CA LEU A 192 51.38 55.23 -1.81
C LEU A 192 52.76 55.88 -1.93
N GLY A 193 52.86 57.18 -1.66
CA GLY A 193 54.13 57.91 -1.66
C GLY A 193 55.15 57.42 -0.60
N ARG A 194 54.67 56.75 0.45
CA ARG A 194 55.49 56.14 1.51
C ARG A 194 55.82 54.67 1.26
N GLY A 195 55.39 54.08 0.14
CA GLY A 195 55.60 52.67 -0.19
C GLY A 195 54.87 51.70 0.74
N LYS A 196 53.80 52.15 1.43
CA LYS A 196 52.96 51.29 2.27
C LYS A 196 51.78 50.75 1.46
N ASP A 197 51.07 49.77 2.01
CA ASP A 197 49.77 49.36 1.48
C ASP A 197 48.86 50.59 1.42
N TYR A 198 48.51 50.99 0.21
CA TYR A 198 47.84 52.25 -0.12
C TYR A 198 46.33 52.07 -0.29
N THR A 199 45.83 50.87 -0.02
CA THR A 199 44.41 50.57 0.00
C THR A 199 43.81 51.08 1.31
N VAL A 200 42.83 51.99 1.22
CA VAL A 200 42.04 52.36 2.41
C VAL A 200 41.25 51.14 2.90
N PRO A 201 41.13 50.93 4.23
CA PRO A 201 40.31 49.86 4.78
C PRO A 201 38.90 49.92 4.21
N TRP A 202 38.39 48.79 3.71
CA TRP A 202 37.00 48.70 3.28
C TRP A 202 36.05 48.89 4.47
N PRO A 203 34.92 49.64 4.33
CA PRO A 203 34.44 50.33 3.13
C PRO A 203 35.17 51.63 2.80
N CYS A 204 35.47 51.84 1.51
CA CYS A 204 36.07 53.09 1.05
C CYS A 204 35.09 54.28 1.18
N PRO A 205 35.57 55.54 1.24
CA PRO A 205 34.71 56.71 1.44
C PRO A 205 33.58 56.84 0.41
N THR A 206 33.82 56.49 -0.86
CA THR A 206 32.80 56.50 -1.92
C THR A 206 31.71 55.45 -1.68
N ALA A 207 32.07 54.29 -1.13
CA ALA A 207 31.11 53.25 -0.77
C ALA A 207 30.25 53.69 0.43
N GLN A 208 30.83 54.35 1.43
CA GLN A 208 30.08 54.93 2.54
C GLN A 208 29.06 55.97 2.05
N LEU A 209 29.47 56.89 1.17
CA LEU A 209 28.60 57.93 0.61
C LEU A 209 27.44 57.39 -0.24
N THR A 210 27.55 56.17 -0.76
CA THR A 210 26.47 55.49 -1.52
C THR A 210 25.58 54.61 -0.63
N GLY A 211 25.74 54.68 0.70
CA GLY A 211 24.89 53.97 1.65
C GLY A 211 25.40 52.57 2.03
N ALA A 212 26.68 52.23 1.77
CA ALA A 212 27.26 50.97 2.22
C ALA A 212 27.51 50.90 3.75
N GLU A 213 27.00 51.86 4.53
CA GLU A 213 27.15 51.90 5.99
C GLU A 213 26.53 50.67 6.69
N GLU A 214 25.60 49.94 6.08
CA GLU A 214 25.07 48.68 6.65
C GLU A 214 26.03 47.48 6.51
N PHE A 215 27.14 47.61 5.78
CA PHE A 215 28.14 46.56 5.59
C PHE A 215 29.28 46.61 6.63
N VAL A 216 29.00 47.07 7.86
CA VAL A 216 29.97 46.90 8.97
C VAL A 216 30.11 45.39 9.24
N PRO A 217 31.33 44.82 9.15
CA PRO A 217 31.55 43.38 9.32
C PRO A 217 30.89 42.83 10.59
N ASP A 218 30.92 43.61 11.68
CA ASP A 218 30.36 43.27 13.00
C ASP A 218 28.85 42.99 13.01
N GLY A 219 28.06 43.58 12.11
CA GLY A 219 26.61 43.34 12.04
C GLY A 219 26.26 41.97 11.45
N ILE A 220 27.06 41.50 10.48
CA ILE A 220 26.89 40.20 9.82
C ILE A 220 27.54 39.10 10.68
N THR A 221 28.75 39.33 11.21
CA THR A 221 29.36 38.36 12.14
C THR A 221 28.53 38.18 13.40
N ARG A 222 27.96 39.23 14.04
CA ARG A 222 27.09 39.02 15.22
C ARG A 222 25.79 38.28 14.92
N ARG A 223 25.22 38.41 13.72
CA ARG A 223 23.99 37.68 13.33
C ARG A 223 24.26 36.24 12.89
N LEU A 224 25.49 35.92 12.44
CA LEU A 224 25.92 34.57 12.07
C LEU A 224 26.64 33.83 13.22
N ALA A 225 27.12 34.54 14.24
CA ALA A 225 28.02 34.01 15.27
C ALA A 225 27.45 33.05 16.35
N PRO A 226 26.13 32.77 16.51
CA PRO A 226 25.75 31.65 17.36
C PRO A 226 25.72 30.30 16.62
N THR A 227 26.03 30.26 15.32
CA THR A 227 26.08 29.00 14.56
C THR A 227 27.52 28.54 14.37
N GLN A 228 27.87 27.55 15.17
CA GLN A 228 28.78 26.45 14.83
C GLN A 228 30.29 26.70 14.97
N THR A 229 30.76 26.50 16.19
CA THR A 229 31.83 25.51 16.37
C THR A 229 31.29 24.18 15.83
N LEU A 230 31.56 23.88 14.55
CA LEU A 230 31.38 22.52 14.00
C LEU A 230 32.34 21.64 14.81
N GLN A 231 31.83 20.99 15.86
CA GLN A 231 32.50 19.81 16.37
C GLN A 231 32.65 18.85 15.19
N PRO A 232 33.81 18.20 15.03
CA PRO A 232 33.96 17.15 14.03
C PRO A 232 32.77 16.21 14.19
N GLU A 233 31.99 16.10 13.12
CA GLU A 233 30.78 15.28 13.10
C GLU A 233 31.24 13.87 13.49
N PRO A 234 30.72 13.28 14.59
CA PRO A 234 31.13 11.96 15.00
C PRO A 234 30.94 11.02 13.81
N GLU A 235 31.99 10.28 13.47
CA GLU A 235 31.99 9.32 12.38
C GLU A 235 30.74 8.45 12.53
N ALA A 236 29.82 8.58 11.59
CA ALA A 236 28.54 7.91 11.68
C ALA A 236 28.82 6.39 11.67
N PRO A 237 28.18 5.60 12.56
CA PRO A 237 28.37 4.17 12.54
C PRO A 237 28.01 3.62 11.15
N ALA A 238 28.84 2.71 10.63
CA ALA A 238 28.61 2.07 9.35
C ALA A 238 27.18 1.49 9.30
N LEU A 239 26.42 1.87 8.28
CA LEU A 239 25.06 1.39 8.10
C LEU A 239 25.12 0.00 7.46
N ILE A 240 24.80 -1.02 8.26
CA ILE A 240 24.68 -2.40 7.78
C ILE A 240 23.23 -2.67 7.38
N ILE A 241 23.02 -3.10 6.14
CA ILE A 241 21.74 -3.65 5.67
C ILE A 241 21.87 -5.15 5.45
N HIS A 242 20.79 -5.89 5.56
CA HIS A 242 20.77 -7.33 5.42
C HIS A 242 19.99 -7.69 4.15
N ARG A 243 20.64 -8.38 3.22
CA ARG A 243 20.01 -8.88 1.99
C ARG A 243 19.52 -10.30 2.20
N ALA A 244 18.21 -10.49 2.19
CA ALA A 244 17.60 -11.81 2.08
C ALA A 244 17.67 -12.27 0.62
N GLN A 245 18.14 -13.48 0.36
CA GLN A 245 18.23 -14.05 -0.97
C GLN A 245 17.95 -15.56 -0.97
N TRP A 246 17.54 -16.09 -2.12
CA TRP A 246 17.40 -17.52 -2.39
C TRP A 246 18.27 -17.87 -3.59
N ASP A 247 19.28 -18.70 -3.36
CA ASP A 247 20.37 -18.95 -4.31
C ASP A 247 20.98 -17.61 -4.77
N SER A 248 20.84 -17.25 -6.05
CA SER A 248 21.29 -15.97 -6.62
C SER A 248 20.20 -14.89 -6.67
N MET A 249 18.96 -15.19 -6.26
CA MET A 249 17.81 -14.30 -6.40
C MET A 249 17.58 -13.45 -5.14
N PRO A 250 17.64 -12.10 -5.21
CA PRO A 250 17.35 -11.25 -4.06
C PRO A 250 15.86 -11.22 -3.73
N LEU A 251 15.51 -11.45 -2.46
CA LEU A 251 14.14 -11.40 -1.95
C LEU A 251 13.79 -10.03 -1.33
N GLY A 252 14.78 -9.35 -0.73
CA GLY A 252 14.60 -8.03 -0.14
C GLY A 252 15.80 -7.51 0.66
N LEU A 253 15.75 -6.24 1.06
CA LEU A 253 16.75 -5.56 1.89
C LEU A 253 16.11 -5.12 3.22
N TYR A 254 16.82 -5.33 4.32
CA TYR A 254 16.33 -5.12 5.69
C TYR A 254 17.34 -4.35 6.54
N SER A 255 16.84 -3.57 7.50
CA SER A 255 17.69 -2.87 8.47
C SER A 255 18.11 -3.75 9.67
N THR A 256 17.58 -4.98 9.79
CA THR A 256 17.91 -5.92 10.87
C THR A 256 18.05 -7.34 10.32
N PRO A 257 18.91 -8.18 10.92
CA PRO A 257 19.10 -9.55 10.46
C PRO A 257 17.84 -10.39 10.72
N ASP A 258 17.15 -10.17 11.85
CA ASP A 258 15.96 -10.92 12.22
C ASP A 258 14.79 -10.71 11.23
N ALA A 259 14.64 -9.50 10.70
CA ALA A 259 13.62 -9.23 9.69
C ALA A 259 13.92 -9.93 8.35
N ALA A 260 15.20 -9.96 7.95
CA ALA A 260 15.63 -10.69 6.76
C ALA A 260 15.41 -12.20 6.95
N ARG A 261 15.77 -12.74 8.12
CA ARG A 261 15.57 -14.15 8.46
C ARG A 261 14.10 -14.54 8.46
N ALA A 262 13.23 -13.71 9.05
CA ALA A 262 11.79 -13.96 9.07
C ALA A 262 11.21 -14.05 7.64
N HIS A 263 11.66 -13.19 6.71
CA HIS A 263 11.20 -13.27 5.32
C HIS A 263 11.66 -14.56 4.63
N CYS A 264 12.92 -14.96 4.82
CA CYS A 264 13.43 -16.23 4.29
C CYS A 264 12.68 -17.43 4.86
N GLU A 265 12.40 -17.45 6.17
CA GLU A 265 11.63 -18.54 6.81
C GLU A 265 10.20 -18.64 6.28
N ASP A 266 9.51 -17.51 6.11
CA ASP A 266 8.14 -17.49 5.57
C ASP A 266 8.09 -17.99 4.12
N HIS A 267 9.10 -17.67 3.32
CA HIS A 267 9.23 -18.19 1.96
C HIS A 267 9.56 -19.69 1.98
N ALA A 268 10.55 -20.10 2.77
CA ALA A 268 10.96 -21.50 2.89
C ALA A 268 9.84 -22.42 3.39
N ARG A 269 9.00 -21.96 4.34
CA ARG A 269 7.84 -22.75 4.84
C ARG A 269 6.78 -23.00 3.76
N ARG A 270 6.68 -22.14 2.74
CA ARG A 270 5.76 -22.36 1.61
C ARG A 270 6.29 -23.42 0.65
N ASP A 271 7.61 -23.42 0.43
CA ASP A 271 8.27 -24.33 -0.49
C ASP A 271 8.52 -25.71 0.14
N LEU A 272 8.73 -25.76 1.45
CA LEU A 272 9.05 -26.95 2.24
C LEU A 272 7.99 -27.18 3.35
N PRO A 273 6.71 -27.42 3.00
CA PRO A 273 5.63 -27.55 3.98
C PRO A 273 5.77 -28.79 4.90
N THR A 274 6.63 -29.74 4.54
CA THR A 274 6.89 -30.97 5.29
C THR A 274 8.17 -30.90 6.15
N ALA A 275 8.90 -29.77 6.14
CA ALA A 275 10.09 -29.63 6.96
C ALA A 275 9.74 -29.71 8.45
N ALA A 276 10.41 -30.62 9.17
CA ALA A 276 10.17 -30.84 10.59
C ALA A 276 10.74 -29.73 11.47
N ALA A 277 11.87 -29.16 11.04
CA ALA A 277 12.57 -28.07 11.70
C ALA A 277 13.30 -27.21 10.66
N ILE A 278 13.49 -25.94 10.98
CA ILE A 278 14.27 -24.99 10.19
C ILE A 278 15.15 -24.23 11.17
N ASP A 279 16.46 -24.18 10.91
CA ASP A 279 17.47 -23.55 11.76
C ASP A 279 18.43 -22.70 10.91
N TRP A 280 18.98 -21.65 11.52
CA TRP A 280 20.00 -20.79 10.89
C TRP A 280 21.40 -21.23 11.30
N VAL A 281 22.29 -21.40 10.32
CA VAL A 281 23.73 -21.59 10.52
C VAL A 281 24.42 -20.32 10.05
N THR A 282 25.17 -19.64 10.91
CA THR A 282 25.91 -18.42 10.54
C THR A 282 27.39 -18.75 10.42
N ASP A 283 27.98 -18.42 9.29
CA ASP A 283 29.42 -18.55 9.09
C ASP A 283 30.13 -17.42 9.85
N PRO A 284 31.06 -17.74 10.78
CA PRO A 284 31.81 -16.73 11.52
C PRO A 284 32.81 -15.93 10.67
N GLU A 285 33.17 -16.38 9.46
CA GLU A 285 34.16 -15.73 8.60
C GLU A 285 33.59 -14.51 7.87
N ASP A 286 32.38 -14.63 7.32
CA ASP A 286 31.73 -13.57 6.53
C ASP A 286 30.41 -13.04 7.13
N GLY A 287 29.92 -13.67 8.20
CA GLY A 287 28.66 -13.31 8.84
C GLY A 287 27.42 -13.67 8.02
N VAL A 288 27.54 -14.45 6.94
CA VAL A 288 26.43 -14.94 6.14
C VAL A 288 25.68 -16.00 6.93
N ALA A 289 24.37 -15.80 7.08
CA ALA A 289 23.50 -16.80 7.69
C ALA A 289 22.81 -17.62 6.60
N GLU A 290 22.99 -18.93 6.61
CA GLU A 290 22.32 -19.90 5.73
C GLU A 290 21.21 -20.64 6.48
N LEU A 291 20.07 -20.80 5.82
CA LEU A 291 18.93 -21.51 6.37
C LEU A 291 19.03 -23.01 6.05
N HIS A 292 18.99 -23.84 7.08
CA HIS A 292 18.95 -25.29 6.97
C HIS A 292 17.56 -25.80 7.34
N ALA A 293 17.08 -26.82 6.64
CA ALA A 293 15.83 -27.50 6.95
C ALA A 293 16.05 -29.00 7.12
N THR A 294 15.27 -29.61 8.02
CA THR A 294 15.26 -31.06 8.23
C THR A 294 14.05 -31.66 7.52
N VAL A 295 14.30 -32.44 6.47
CA VAL A 295 13.27 -33.15 5.68
C VAL A 295 13.59 -34.64 5.72
N ASP A 296 12.60 -35.45 6.10
CA ASP A 296 12.75 -36.91 6.24
C ASP A 296 13.90 -37.36 7.16
N GLY A 297 14.26 -36.52 8.14
CA GLY A 297 15.31 -36.79 9.12
C GLY A 297 16.72 -36.39 8.67
N GLU A 298 16.88 -35.85 7.46
CA GLU A 298 18.15 -35.32 6.96
C GLU A 298 18.13 -33.79 6.98
N GLN A 299 19.14 -33.17 7.59
CA GLN A 299 19.31 -31.73 7.62
C GLN A 299 20.19 -31.29 6.45
N GLY A 300 19.71 -30.33 5.66
CA GLY A 300 20.44 -29.80 4.51
C GLY A 300 20.21 -28.31 4.30
N PRO A 301 21.09 -27.65 3.51
CA PRO A 301 20.91 -26.26 3.13
C PRO A 301 19.67 -26.10 2.24
N THR A 302 18.94 -25.03 2.44
CA THR A 302 17.73 -24.70 1.65
C THR A 302 18.00 -23.76 0.48
N GLY A 303 19.21 -23.19 0.43
CA GLY A 303 19.60 -22.14 -0.52
C GLY A 303 19.18 -20.74 -0.09
N TYR A 304 18.47 -20.56 1.02
CA TYR A 304 18.18 -19.22 1.55
C TYR A 304 19.35 -18.71 2.37
N THR A 305 19.82 -17.50 2.07
CA THR A 305 20.87 -16.84 2.83
C THR A 305 20.50 -15.40 3.19
N VAL A 306 21.08 -14.92 4.29
CA VAL A 306 21.03 -13.52 4.72
C VAL A 306 22.46 -13.00 4.75
N VAL A 307 22.76 -12.06 3.84
CA VAL A 307 24.09 -11.48 3.67
C VAL A 307 24.10 -10.07 4.27
N PRO A 308 24.98 -9.77 5.25
CA PRO A 308 25.20 -8.41 5.70
C PRO A 308 25.93 -7.62 4.61
N LEU A 309 25.43 -6.43 4.28
CA LEU A 309 26.02 -5.51 3.31
C LEU A 309 26.31 -4.19 4.02
N GLU A 310 27.55 -3.75 3.96
CA GLU A 310 27.95 -2.43 4.43
C GLU A 310 27.58 -1.38 3.37
N VAL A 311 26.84 -0.35 3.77
CA VAL A 311 26.49 0.76 2.89
C VAL A 311 27.55 1.85 3.04
N THR A 312 28.42 1.97 2.04
CA THR A 312 29.38 3.07 1.95
C THR A 312 28.64 4.36 1.55
N SER A 313 29.08 5.50 2.10
CA SER A 313 28.53 6.81 1.72
C SER A 313 29.08 7.34 0.40
N GLU A 314 30.14 6.72 -0.12
CA GLU A 314 30.85 7.12 -1.34
C GLU A 314 30.89 5.94 -2.32
N TYR A 315 30.79 6.26 -3.61
CA TYR A 315 30.93 5.29 -4.69
C TYR A 315 32.40 4.90 -4.80
N ASP A 316 32.68 3.60 -4.77
CA ASP A 316 34.00 3.03 -4.98
C ASP A 316 34.03 2.42 -6.40
N GLU A 317 34.71 3.10 -7.33
CA GLU A 317 34.80 2.64 -8.72
C GLU A 317 35.58 1.31 -8.85
N GLU A 318 36.37 0.93 -7.83
CA GLU A 318 37.15 -0.31 -7.81
C GLU A 318 36.39 -1.49 -7.17
N ALA A 319 35.21 -1.24 -6.59
CA ALA A 319 34.40 -2.28 -5.93
C ALA A 319 33.50 -3.07 -6.90
N ASP A 320 33.38 -2.64 -8.16
CA ASP A 320 32.55 -3.29 -9.20
C ASP A 320 33.35 -4.34 -10.01
N GLU A 321 33.93 -5.39 -9.39
CA GLU A 321 34.45 -6.59 -10.11
C GLU A 321 34.26 -7.91 -9.34
#